data_AF-A0A0N0M3F2-F1
#
_entry.id   AF-A0A0N0M3F2-F1
#
_cell.length_a   1.000
_cell.length_b   1.000
_cell.length_c   1.000
_cell.angle_alpha   90.00
_cell.angle_beta   90.00
_cell.angle_gamma   90.00
#
_symmetry.space_group_name_H-M   'P 1'
#
loop_
_entity.id
_entity.type
_entity.pdbx_description
1 polymer ?
#
loop_
_entity_poly.entity_id
_entity_poly.type
_entity_poly.pdbx_seq_one_letter_code
_entity_poly.pdbx_strand_id
1 'polypeptide(L)'
;MIPASWLAGGGLILAACGFGAGWTAQGWKRDSGELTELQKVTKDLHDQGERQAVIAKAYEEERAHGLAQSTIRTNTIQTIYKDRPVSADCALEPAAGVVLDDAIRAANARAAGQPEPALPGH
;
A
#
# COMPACT_ATOMS: atom_id res chain seq x y z
N MET A 1 0.00 -60.68 -53.56
CA MET A 1 0.15 -60.91 -52.10
C MET A 1 0.95 -59.73 -51.56
N ILE A 2 0.35 -58.90 -50.69
CA ILE A 2 1.06 -57.73 -50.13
C ILE A 2 2.17 -58.28 -49.22
N PRO A 3 3.43 -57.86 -49.39
CA PRO A 3 4.52 -58.38 -48.58
C PRO A 3 4.26 -58.08 -47.10
N ALA A 4 4.46 -59.08 -46.23
CA ALA A 4 4.19 -58.97 -44.80
C ALA A 4 4.95 -57.80 -44.13
N SER A 5 6.09 -57.39 -44.69
CA SER A 5 6.86 -56.22 -44.27
C SER A 5 6.12 -54.89 -44.47
N TRP A 6 5.27 -54.76 -45.49
CA TRP A 6 4.45 -53.56 -45.72
C TRP A 6 3.29 -53.47 -44.74
N LEU A 7 2.67 -54.60 -44.38
CA LEU A 7 1.62 -54.64 -43.37
C LEU A 7 2.19 -54.36 -41.96
N ALA A 8 3.36 -54.94 -41.65
CA ALA A 8 4.05 -54.68 -40.39
C ALA A 8 4.55 -53.23 -40.28
N GLY A 9 5.12 -52.68 -41.35
CA GLY A 9 5.58 -51.29 -41.40
C GLY A 9 4.43 -50.28 -41.34
N GLY A 10 3.34 -50.53 -42.08
CA GLY A 10 2.15 -49.67 -42.05
C GLY A 10 1.45 -49.67 -40.69
N GLY A 11 1.37 -50.83 -40.04
CA GLY A 11 0.81 -50.94 -38.69
C GLY A 11 1.60 -50.18 -37.63
N LEU A 12 2.93 -50.21 -37.71
CA LEU A 12 3.81 -49.45 -36.79
C LEU A 12 3.65 -47.93 -36.94
N ILE A 13 3.50 -47.44 -38.16
CA ILE A 13 3.31 -46.00 -38.42
C ILE A 13 1.96 -45.53 -37.86
N LEU A 14 0.89 -46.30 -38.07
CA LEU A 14 -0.43 -45.97 -37.53
C LEU A 14 -0.44 -46.00 -35.99
N ALA A 15 0.25 -46.96 -35.38
CA ALA A 15 0.39 -47.03 -33.93
C ALA A 15 1.17 -45.83 -33.37
N ALA A 16 2.26 -45.42 -34.02
CA ALA A 16 3.05 -44.25 -33.63
C ALA A 16 2.24 -42.95 -33.75
N CYS A 17 1.50 -42.77 -34.85
CA CYS A 17 0.64 -41.61 -35.04
C CYS A 17 -0.52 -41.58 -34.03
N GLY A 18 -1.15 -42.73 -33.76
CA GLY A 18 -2.22 -42.84 -32.76
C GLY A 18 -1.75 -42.55 -31.35
N PHE A 19 -0.56 -43.01 -30.98
CA PHE A 19 0.04 -42.73 -29.68
C PHE A 19 0.44 -41.25 -29.54
N GLY A 20 1.07 -40.67 -30.56
CA GLY A 20 1.43 -39.25 -30.56
C GLY A 20 0.22 -38.33 -30.46
N ALA A 21 -0.84 -38.60 -31.24
CA ALA A 21 -2.09 -37.84 -31.19
C ALA A 21 -2.87 -38.04 -29.87
N GLY A 22 -2.83 -39.24 -29.30
CA GLY A 22 -3.43 -39.53 -27.99
C GLY A 22 -2.74 -38.76 -26.85
N TRP A 23 -1.41 -38.65 -26.90
CA TRP A 23 -0.63 -37.92 -25.89
C TRP A 23 -0.89 -36.41 -25.92
N THR A 24 -0.99 -35.81 -27.11
CA THR A 24 -1.27 -34.36 -27.23
C THR A 24 -2.70 -34.01 -26.81
N ALA A 25 -3.69 -34.82 -27.18
CA ALA A 25 -5.08 -34.64 -26.76
C ALA A 25 -5.23 -34.74 -25.23
N GLN A 26 -4.51 -35.66 -24.60
CA GLN A 26 -4.46 -35.76 -23.14
C GLN A 26 -3.79 -34.54 -22.50
N GLY A 27 -2.75 -33.99 -23.15
CA GLY A 27 -2.12 -32.72 -22.77
C GLY A 27 -3.11 -31.55 -22.76
N TRP A 28 -3.87 -31.37 -23.84
CA TRP A 28 -4.90 -30.32 -23.92
C TRP A 28 -5.98 -30.46 -22.86
N LYS A 29 -6.39 -31.69 -22.54
CA LYS A 29 -7.35 -31.94 -21.47
C LYS A 29 -6.79 -31.51 -20.11
N ARG A 30 -5.52 -31.81 -19.84
CA ARG A 30 -4.86 -31.41 -18.58
C ARG A 30 -4.70 -29.89 -18.49
N ASP A 31 -4.22 -29.26 -19.55
CA ASP A 31 -4.03 -27.80 -19.61
C ASP A 31 -5.37 -27.05 -19.49
N SER A 32 -6.46 -27.60 -20.04
CA SER A 32 -7.79 -27.01 -19.91
C SER A 32 -8.28 -26.99 -18.45
N GLY A 33 -7.97 -28.01 -17.66
CA GLY A 33 -8.29 -28.03 -16.23
C GLY A 33 -7.50 -26.97 -15.46
N GLU A 34 -6.19 -26.92 -15.69
CA GLU A 34 -5.29 -25.95 -15.04
C GLU A 34 -5.68 -24.50 -15.33
N LEU A 35 -6.05 -24.18 -16.57
CA LEU A 35 -6.54 -22.85 -16.94
C LEU A 35 -7.83 -22.46 -16.18
N THR A 36 -8.74 -23.40 -15.97
CA THR A 36 -9.98 -23.11 -15.21
C THR A 36 -9.71 -22.89 -13.73
N GLU A 37 -8.73 -23.57 -13.15
CA GLU A 37 -8.31 -23.34 -11.76
C GLU A 37 -7.62 -21.97 -11.62
N LEU A 38 -6.70 -21.64 -12.54
CA LEU A 38 -6.05 -20.33 -12.57
C LEU A 38 -7.03 -19.19 -12.75
N GLN A 39 -8.05 -19.35 -13.61
CA GLN A 39 -9.11 -18.36 -13.78
C GLN A 39 -9.91 -18.15 -12.48
N LYS A 40 -10.22 -19.21 -11.75
CA LYS A 40 -10.91 -19.11 -10.44
C LYS A 40 -10.06 -18.37 -9.43
N VAL A 41 -8.78 -18.74 -9.29
CA VAL A 41 -7.84 -18.07 -8.38
C VAL A 41 -7.68 -16.59 -8.73
N THR A 42 -7.51 -16.28 -10.02
CA THR A 42 -7.39 -14.89 -10.48
C THR A 42 -8.65 -14.08 -10.17
N LYS A 43 -9.83 -14.66 -10.40
CA LYS A 43 -11.10 -14.00 -10.10
C LYS A 43 -11.29 -13.76 -8.61
N ASP A 44 -10.90 -14.72 -7.77
CA ASP A 44 -11.00 -14.59 -6.32
C ASP A 44 -10.03 -13.52 -5.78
N LEU A 45 -8.78 -13.49 -6.27
CA LEU A 45 -7.83 -12.44 -5.96
C LEU A 45 -8.32 -11.05 -6.40
N HIS A 46 -8.95 -10.98 -7.58
CA HIS A 46 -9.54 -9.73 -8.06
C HIS A 46 -10.67 -9.24 -7.15
N ASP A 47 -11.62 -10.12 -6.78
CA ASP A 47 -12.74 -9.76 -5.90
C ASP A 47 -12.25 -9.34 -4.50
N GLN A 48 -11.25 -10.05 -3.97
CA GLN A 48 -10.60 -9.65 -2.71
C GLN A 48 -9.91 -8.29 -2.83
N GLY A 49 -9.21 -8.03 -3.94
CA GLY A 49 -8.57 -6.75 -4.23
C GLY A 49 -9.57 -5.60 -4.35
N GLU A 50 -10.70 -5.80 -5.04
CA GLU A 50 -11.75 -4.79 -5.15
C GLU A 50 -12.36 -4.44 -3.79
N ARG A 51 -12.64 -5.44 -2.94
CA ARG A 51 -13.14 -5.20 -1.58
C ARG A 51 -12.16 -4.39 -0.75
N GLN A 52 -10.87 -4.70 -0.82
CA GLN A 52 -9.82 -3.95 -0.12
C GLN A 52 -9.68 -2.53 -0.67
N ALA A 53 -9.76 -2.35 -1.99
CA ALA A 53 -9.68 -1.05 -2.64
C ALA A 53 -10.82 -0.11 -2.22
N VAL A 54 -12.04 -0.63 -2.06
CA VAL A 54 -13.19 0.15 -1.56
C VAL A 54 -12.95 0.64 -0.13
N ILE A 55 -12.47 -0.24 0.75
CA ILE A 55 -12.17 0.12 2.15
C ILE A 55 -11.02 1.13 2.21
N ALA A 56 -9.96 0.90 1.44
CA ALA A 56 -8.82 1.80 1.37
C ALA A 56 -9.23 3.19 0.88
N LYS A 57 -10.05 3.26 -0.17
CA LYS A 57 -10.56 4.53 -0.71
C LYS A 57 -11.40 5.28 0.31
N ALA A 58 -12.29 4.60 1.02
CA ALA A 58 -13.11 5.21 2.06
C ALA A 58 -12.25 5.75 3.22
N TYR A 59 -11.22 4.99 3.63
CA TYR A 59 -10.27 5.44 4.64
C TYR A 59 -9.46 6.67 4.18
N GLU A 60 -8.97 6.67 2.94
CA GLU A 60 -8.22 7.81 2.39
C GLU A 60 -9.08 9.07 2.29
N GLU A 61 -10.34 8.94 1.91
CA GLU A 61 -11.30 10.04 1.85
C GLU A 61 -11.55 10.64 3.25
N GLU A 62 -11.82 9.80 4.25
CA GLU A 62 -12.01 10.25 5.64
C GLU A 62 -10.75 10.90 6.21
N ARG A 63 -9.57 10.32 5.94
CA ARG A 63 -8.28 10.89 6.32
C ARG A 63 -8.05 12.27 5.68
N ALA A 64 -8.35 12.43 4.40
CA ALA A 64 -8.20 13.71 3.70
C ALA A 64 -9.13 14.78 4.31
N HIS A 65 -10.38 14.43 4.60
CA HIS A 65 -11.32 15.34 5.28
C HIS A 65 -10.87 15.71 6.69
N GLY A 66 -10.37 14.75 7.48
CA GLY A 66 -9.84 14.99 8.82
C GLY A 66 -8.65 15.96 8.83
N LEU A 67 -7.70 15.77 7.91
CA LEU A 67 -6.53 16.65 7.75
C LEU A 67 -6.91 18.08 7.30
N ALA A 68 -7.92 18.20 6.44
CA ALA A 68 -8.44 19.50 6.05
C ALA A 68 -9.08 20.24 7.25
N GLN A 69 -9.89 19.53 8.05
CA GLN A 69 -10.51 20.13 9.24
C GLN A 69 -9.49 20.52 10.31
N SER A 70 -8.45 19.71 10.55
CA SER A 70 -7.39 20.07 11.51
C SER A 70 -6.66 21.33 11.08
N THR A 71 -6.34 21.45 9.78
CA THR A 71 -5.66 22.61 9.23
C THR A 71 -6.50 23.89 9.38
N ILE A 72 -7.80 23.81 9.11
CA ILE A 72 -8.73 24.94 9.29
C ILE A 72 -8.81 25.35 10.76
N ARG A 73 -8.99 24.39 11.69
CA ARG A 73 -9.06 24.70 13.13
C ARG A 73 -7.78 25.36 13.64
N THR A 74 -6.61 24.83 13.27
CA THR A 74 -5.33 25.41 13.69
C THR A 74 -5.15 26.84 13.14
N ASN A 75 -5.51 27.09 11.89
CA ASN A 75 -5.42 28.43 11.29
C ASN A 75 -6.38 29.42 11.97
N THR A 76 -7.65 29.04 12.18
CA THR A 76 -8.64 29.87 12.89
C THR A 76 -8.26 30.14 14.34
N ILE A 77 -7.67 29.17 15.05
CA ILE A 77 -7.16 29.39 16.41
C ILE A 77 -6.04 30.43 16.38
N GLN A 78 -5.05 30.31 15.50
CA GLN A 78 -3.94 31.26 15.43
C GLN A 78 -4.37 32.69 15.09
N THR A 79 -5.39 32.87 14.25
CA THR A 79 -5.89 34.22 13.90
C THR A 79 -6.64 34.87 15.06
N ILE A 80 -7.56 34.15 15.72
CA ILE A 80 -8.37 34.71 16.83
C ILE A 80 -7.50 35.22 17.99
N TYR A 81 -6.36 34.56 18.26
CA TYR A 81 -5.47 34.96 19.35
C TYR A 81 -4.47 36.07 18.97
N LYS A 82 -4.16 36.27 17.68
CA LYS A 82 -3.24 37.34 17.25
C LYS A 82 -3.84 38.74 17.36
N ASP A 83 -5.14 38.86 17.10
CA ASP A 83 -5.81 40.17 17.01
C ASP A 83 -6.41 40.64 18.34
N ARG A 84 -6.23 39.86 19.43
CA ARG A 84 -6.77 40.23 20.73
C ARG A 84 -5.75 41.06 21.52
N PRO A 85 -6.02 42.34 21.83
CA PRO A 85 -5.12 43.13 22.65
C PRO A 85 -5.05 42.54 24.06
N VAL A 86 -3.85 42.15 24.49
CA VAL A 86 -3.58 41.64 25.84
C VAL A 86 -3.34 42.86 26.75
N SER A 87 -4.02 42.94 27.89
CA SER A 87 -3.78 44.02 28.85
C SER A 87 -2.35 43.95 29.40
N ALA A 88 -1.76 45.10 29.74
CA ALA A 88 -0.40 45.16 30.29
C ALA A 88 -0.26 44.36 31.61
N ASP A 89 -1.35 44.18 32.36
CA ASP A 89 -1.40 43.36 33.57
C ASP A 89 -1.28 41.85 33.31
N CYS A 90 -1.56 41.42 32.07
CA CYS A 90 -1.37 40.05 31.59
C CYS A 90 -0.15 39.92 30.66
N ALA A 91 0.68 40.98 30.54
CA ALA A 91 1.89 40.93 29.75
C ALA A 91 2.88 39.95 30.39
N LEU A 92 3.46 39.07 29.58
CA LEU A 92 4.45 38.12 30.05
C LEU A 92 5.65 38.90 30.59
N GLU A 93 6.05 38.62 31.83
CA GLU A 93 7.23 39.22 32.42
C GLU A 93 8.46 38.92 31.53
N PRO A 94 9.35 39.90 31.24
CA PRO A 94 10.41 39.73 30.25
C PRO A 94 11.29 38.51 30.49
N ALA A 95 11.57 38.18 31.75
CA ALA A 95 12.33 37.00 32.15
C ALA A 95 11.59 35.69 31.83
N ALA A 96 10.26 35.65 31.99
CA ALA A 96 9.44 34.50 31.63
C ALA A 96 9.39 34.30 30.11
N GLY A 97 9.45 35.39 29.32
CA GLY A 97 9.57 35.33 27.86
C GLY A 97 10.85 34.64 27.39
N VAL A 98 11.98 34.96 28.01
CA VAL A 98 13.27 34.32 27.68
C VAL A 98 13.24 32.82 27.97
N VAL A 99 12.67 32.41 29.12
CA VAL A 99 12.55 31.00 29.49
C VAL A 99 11.63 30.25 28.53
N LEU A 100 10.50 30.88 28.13
CA LEU A 100 9.56 30.28 27.18
C LEU A 100 10.21 30.09 25.80
N ASP A 101 10.93 31.08 25.29
CA ASP A 101 11.62 31.00 24.00
C ASP A 101 12.70 29.92 24.00
N ASP A 102 13.44 29.76 25.09
CA ASP A 102 14.46 28.72 25.21
C ASP A 102 13.82 27.32 25.27
N ALA A 103 12.70 27.17 25.99
CA ALA A 103 11.92 25.95 26.02
C ALA A 103 11.34 25.58 24.64
N ILE A 104 10.82 26.56 23.89
CA ILE A 104 10.34 26.37 22.51
C ILE A 104 11.48 25.92 21.60
N ARG A 105 12.65 26.55 21.73
CA ARG A 105 13.84 26.20 20.95
C ARG A 105 14.31 24.77 21.24
N ALA A 106 14.36 24.39 22.51
CA ALA A 106 14.72 23.04 22.93
C ALA A 106 13.71 21.99 22.44
N ALA A 107 12.41 22.27 22.52
CA ALA A 107 11.36 21.39 22.03
C ALA A 107 11.45 21.19 20.51
N ASN A 108 11.68 22.25 19.75
CA ASN A 108 11.86 22.19 18.31
C ASN A 108 13.15 21.46 17.91
N ALA A 109 14.24 21.65 18.65
CA ALA A 109 15.49 20.92 18.45
C ALA A 109 15.31 19.41 18.67
N ARG A 110 14.62 19.01 19.75
CA ARG A 110 14.25 17.60 20.00
C ARG A 110 13.37 17.02 18.90
N ALA A 111 12.34 17.75 18.46
CA ALA A 111 11.47 17.31 17.37
C ALA A 111 12.22 17.15 16.04
N ALA A 112 13.25 17.96 15.80
CA ALA A 112 14.14 17.86 14.65
C ALA A 112 15.27 16.82 14.82
N GLY A 113 15.31 16.08 15.93
CA GLY A 113 16.34 15.06 16.20
C GLY A 113 17.73 15.62 16.49
N GLN A 114 17.84 16.89 16.88
CA GLN A 114 19.11 17.50 17.26
C GLN A 114 19.52 17.07 18.68
N PRO A 115 20.82 16.88 18.94
CA PRO A 115 21.31 16.55 20.28
C PRO A 115 21.03 17.68 21.26
N GLU A 116 20.69 17.34 22.51
CA GLU A 116 20.41 18.34 23.53
C GLU A 116 21.64 19.21 23.82
N PRO A 117 21.48 20.55 23.92
CA PRO A 117 22.55 21.39 24.43
C PRO A 117 22.86 20.99 25.87
N ALA A 118 24.14 20.73 26.15
CA ALA A 118 24.61 20.41 27.49
C ALA A 118 24.20 21.53 28.45
N LEU A 119 23.42 21.19 29.48
CA LEU A 119 23.13 22.10 30.59
C LEU A 119 24.47 22.59 31.17
N PRO A 120 24.68 23.91 31.35
CA PRO A 120 25.87 24.40 32.02
C PRO A 120 25.86 23.87 33.46
N GLY A 121 26.83 22.99 33.74
CA GLY A 121 27.03 22.38 35.04
C GLY A 121 27.25 23.45 36.11
N HIS A 122 26.58 23.23 37.23
CA HIS A 122 26.77 23.98 38.48
C HIS A 122 28.10 23.58 39.11
#